data_AF-A0A520FTI2-F1
#
_entry.id   AF-A0A520FTI2-F1
#
_cell.length_a   1.000
_cell.length_b   1.000
_cell.length_c   1.000
_cell.angle_alpha   90.00
_cell.angle_beta   90.00
_cell.angle_gamma   90.00
#
_symmetry.space_group_name_H-M   'P 1'
#
loop_
_entity.id
_entity.type
_entity.pdbx_description
1 polymer ?
#
loop_
_entity_poly.entity_id
_entity_poly.type
_entity_poly.pdbx_seq_one_letter_code
_entity_poly.pdbx_strand_id
1 'polypeptide(L)'
;MIAHKYDRGAYLLSRLVIGTLLIGLALIVLYAWSTPGSHVKYAAVGLLVALASLGAGSLLGFLLGVPKQVSTGRARLTEDGAWRYTPSTNLSEISDWLTKLLLGAGLVGLTRMGPPLGALLASIGKGLEDAPPSGNVSWSATVMAGCIVGAYTVLGVLGGYLVTTLWYFAALKAHMEEAESGAAQFGGPEIAQVTT
;
A
#
# COMPACT_ATOMS: atom_id res chain seq x y z
N MET A 1 6.81 -7.48 28.54
CA MET A 1 6.20 -8.70 27.98
C MET A 1 5.24 -8.44 26.81
N ILE A 2 4.53 -7.29 26.76
CA ILE A 2 3.57 -6.94 25.69
C ILE A 2 4.26 -6.52 24.37
N ALA A 3 5.37 -5.78 24.44
CA ALA A 3 6.12 -5.33 23.25
C ALA A 3 6.63 -6.50 22.37
N HIS A 4 7.13 -7.58 23.00
CA HIS A 4 7.68 -8.74 22.28
C HIS A 4 6.63 -9.55 21.49
N LYS A 5 5.34 -9.45 21.85
CA LYS A 5 4.25 -10.10 21.10
C LYS A 5 3.91 -9.33 19.81
N TYR A 6 4.02 -8.01 19.83
CA TYR A 6 3.69 -7.15 18.69
C TYR A 6 4.68 -7.32 17.54
N ASP A 7 5.98 -7.36 17.86
CA ASP A 7 7.04 -7.60 16.86
C ASP A 7 6.84 -8.94 16.15
N ARG A 8 6.52 -10.00 16.92
CA ARG A 8 6.34 -11.35 16.37
C ARG A 8 5.23 -11.41 15.32
N GLY A 9 4.13 -10.67 15.52
CA GLY A 9 3.03 -10.60 14.56
C GLY A 9 3.43 -9.95 13.23
N ALA A 10 4.15 -8.83 13.28
CA ALA A 10 4.64 -8.13 12.10
C ALA A 10 5.63 -8.99 11.30
N TYR A 11 6.55 -9.69 11.98
CA TYR A 11 7.49 -10.61 11.32
C TYR A 11 6.82 -11.84 10.71
N LEU A 12 5.75 -12.37 11.33
CA LEU A 12 4.99 -13.47 10.76
C LEU A 12 4.22 -13.02 9.51
N LEU A 13 3.58 -11.86 9.58
CA LEU A 13 2.86 -11.29 8.44
C LEU A 13 3.82 -11.02 7.27
N SER A 14 4.97 -10.40 7.50
CA SER A 14 5.94 -10.13 6.44
C SER A 14 6.48 -11.41 5.79
N ARG A 15 6.75 -12.45 6.58
CA ARG A 15 7.14 -13.77 6.06
C ARG A 15 6.05 -14.41 5.21
N LEU A 16 4.79 -14.32 5.61
CA LEU A 16 3.67 -14.84 4.83
C LEU A 16 3.53 -14.11 3.49
N VAL A 17 3.70 -12.79 3.48
CA VAL A 17 3.64 -11.97 2.25
C VAL A 17 4.77 -12.34 1.30
N ILE A 18 6.01 -12.39 1.80
CA ILE A 18 7.18 -12.78 1.01
C ILE A 18 7.03 -14.22 0.49
N GLY A 19 6.57 -15.14 1.34
CA GLY A 19 6.30 -16.53 0.94
C GLY A 19 5.27 -16.61 -0.19
N THR A 20 4.17 -15.87 -0.07
CA THR A 20 3.11 -15.83 -1.10
C THR A 20 3.62 -15.22 -2.42
N LEU A 21 4.45 -14.18 -2.36
CA LEU A 21 5.11 -13.61 -3.54
C LEU A 21 5.99 -14.63 -4.25
N LEU A 22 6.86 -15.32 -3.52
CA LEU A 22 7.78 -16.31 -4.09
C LEU A 22 7.04 -17.51 -4.69
N ILE A 23 6.00 -17.99 -4.02
CA ILE A 23 5.13 -19.06 -4.54
C ILE A 23 4.46 -18.60 -5.83
N GLY A 24 3.93 -17.37 -5.87
CA GLY A 24 3.34 -16.79 -7.07
C GLY A 24 4.34 -16.73 -8.24
N LEU A 25 5.59 -16.34 -7.99
CA LEU A 25 6.63 -16.27 -9.03
C LEU A 25 6.96 -17.67 -9.55
N ALA A 26 7.08 -18.65 -8.65
CA ALA A 26 7.31 -20.04 -9.03
C ALA A 26 6.17 -20.61 -9.88
N LEU A 27 4.92 -20.30 -9.55
CA LEU A 27 3.74 -20.72 -10.32
C LEU A 27 3.68 -20.09 -11.72
N ILE A 28 4.12 -18.83 -11.88
CA ILE A 28 4.24 -18.18 -13.20
C ILE A 28 5.27 -18.93 -14.07
N VAL A 29 6.44 -19.23 -13.51
CA VAL A 29 7.49 -19.97 -14.23
C VAL A 29 7.03 -21.39 -14.57
N LEU A 30 6.37 -22.08 -13.64
CA LEU A 30 5.81 -23.40 -13.86
C LEU A 30 4.77 -23.40 -14.99
N TYR A 31 3.88 -22.40 -15.01
CA TYR A 31 2.90 -22.24 -16.08
C TYR A 31 3.56 -21.99 -17.43
N ALA A 32 4.52 -21.06 -17.49
CA ALA A 32 5.28 -20.80 -18.70
C ALA A 32 6.00 -22.03 -19.25
N TRP A 33 6.50 -22.90 -18.37
CA TRP A 33 7.12 -24.18 -18.74
C TRP A 33 6.10 -25.22 -19.21
N SER A 34 4.91 -25.24 -18.62
CA SER A 34 3.84 -26.17 -18.97
C SER A 34 3.14 -25.80 -20.29
N THR A 35 3.18 -24.53 -20.70
CA THR A 35 2.55 -24.07 -21.95
C THR A 35 3.44 -24.40 -23.15
N PRO A 36 2.93 -25.13 -24.17
CA PRO A 36 3.67 -25.39 -25.40
C PRO A 36 4.05 -24.09 -26.13
N GLY A 37 5.29 -24.03 -26.64
CA GLY A 37 5.78 -22.89 -27.41
C GLY A 37 6.95 -22.18 -26.72
N SER A 38 6.96 -20.85 -26.78
CA SER A 38 8.12 -20.06 -26.35
C SER A 38 8.10 -19.75 -24.85
N HIS A 39 8.57 -20.69 -24.02
CA HIS A 39 8.57 -20.60 -22.55
C HIS A 39 9.13 -19.27 -22.00
N VAL A 40 10.24 -18.78 -22.56
CA VAL A 40 10.88 -17.52 -22.10
C VAL A 40 9.98 -16.31 -22.31
N LYS A 41 9.21 -16.27 -23.40
CA LYS A 41 8.27 -15.16 -23.67
C LYS A 41 7.14 -15.18 -22.65
N TYR A 42 6.55 -16.35 -22.38
CA TYR A 42 5.44 -16.49 -21.44
C TYR A 42 5.87 -16.13 -20.02
N ALA A 43 7.05 -16.58 -19.60
CA ALA A 43 7.63 -16.21 -18.33
C ALA A 43 7.88 -14.70 -18.25
N ALA A 44 8.46 -14.09 -19.28
CA ALA A 44 8.71 -12.65 -19.32
C ALA A 44 7.41 -11.84 -19.23
N VAL A 45 6.38 -12.20 -20.00
CA VAL A 45 5.07 -11.55 -19.94
C VAL A 45 4.45 -11.68 -18.55
N GLY A 46 4.40 -12.89 -17.98
CA GLY A 46 3.84 -13.13 -16.65
C GLY A 46 4.58 -12.36 -15.55
N LEU A 47 5.91 -12.33 -15.59
CA LEU A 47 6.74 -11.60 -14.62
C LEU A 47 6.58 -10.09 -14.75
N LEU A 48 6.53 -9.55 -15.97
CA LEU A 48 6.31 -8.11 -16.18
C LEU A 48 4.92 -7.67 -15.73
N VAL A 49 3.90 -8.48 -15.99
CA VAL A 49 2.53 -8.22 -15.50
C VAL A 49 2.50 -8.28 -13.97
N ALA A 50 3.14 -9.28 -13.36
CA ALA A 50 3.26 -9.38 -11.92
C ALA A 50 3.93 -8.14 -11.30
N LEU A 51 5.04 -7.67 -11.89
CA LEU A 51 5.75 -6.47 -11.43
C LEU A 51 4.90 -5.20 -11.63
N ALA A 52 4.20 -5.07 -12.75
CA ALA A 52 3.32 -3.93 -13.00
C ALA A 52 2.17 -3.87 -11.99
N SER A 53 1.52 -5.02 -11.73
CA SER A 53 0.46 -5.13 -10.74
C SER A 53 0.96 -4.90 -9.31
N LEU A 54 2.13 -5.43 -8.97
CA LEU A 54 2.79 -5.19 -7.68
C LEU A 54 3.11 -3.71 -7.49
N GLY A 55 3.67 -3.06 -8.51
CA GLY A 55 3.96 -1.63 -8.52
C GLY A 55 2.70 -0.79 -8.34
N ALA A 56 1.67 -1.02 -9.16
CA ALA A 56 0.39 -0.32 -9.06
C ALA A 56 -0.27 -0.50 -7.69
N GLY A 57 -0.27 -1.73 -7.17
CA GLY A 57 -0.77 -2.04 -5.84
C GLY A 57 0.03 -1.34 -4.74
N SER A 58 1.37 -1.34 -4.83
CA SER A 58 2.24 -0.72 -3.83
C SER A 58 2.05 0.78 -3.69
N LEU A 59 1.76 1.47 -4.79
CA LEU A 59 1.42 2.89 -4.78
C LEU A 59 0.11 3.14 -4.04
N LEU A 60 -0.92 2.32 -4.27
CA LEU A 60 -2.17 2.39 -3.53
C LEU A 60 -1.97 2.08 -2.04
N GLY A 61 -1.21 1.03 -1.73
CA GLY A 61 -0.84 0.67 -0.36
C GLY A 61 -0.10 1.80 0.35
N PHE A 62 0.84 2.43 -0.34
CA PHE A 62 1.58 3.59 0.15
C PHE A 62 0.64 4.73 0.52
N LEU A 63 -0.30 5.09 -0.37
CA LEU A 63 -1.29 6.15 -0.11
C LEU A 63 -2.18 5.84 1.09
N LEU A 64 -2.57 4.57 1.28
CA LEU A 64 -3.40 4.14 2.39
C LEU A 64 -2.63 4.02 3.73
N GLY A 65 -1.30 3.89 3.67
CA GLY A 65 -0.45 3.73 4.84
C GLY A 65 -0.07 5.04 5.55
N VAL A 66 -0.33 6.21 4.94
CA VAL A 66 0.03 7.51 5.54
C VAL A 66 -0.96 7.84 6.69
N PRO A 67 -0.49 8.06 7.94
CA PRO A 67 -1.37 8.39 9.06
C PRO A 67 -2.05 9.76 8.87
N LYS A 68 -3.38 9.84 9.09
CA LYS A 68 -4.15 11.09 8.91
C LYS A 68 -3.75 12.24 9.87
N GLN A 69 -3.01 11.94 10.94
CA GLN A 69 -2.67 12.90 11.99
C GLN A 69 -1.65 13.97 11.56
N VAL A 70 -0.92 13.78 10.46
CA VAL A 70 0.04 14.77 9.92
C VAL A 70 -0.58 15.76 8.91
N SER A 71 -1.88 15.61 8.57
CA SER A 71 -2.52 16.36 7.48
C SER A 71 -3.35 17.58 7.92
N THR A 72 -3.51 17.81 9.22
CA THR A 72 -4.27 18.95 9.73
C THR A 72 -3.30 19.85 10.49
N GLY A 73 -3.16 21.12 10.08
CA GLY A 73 -2.43 22.10 10.88
C GLY A 73 -1.84 23.29 10.16
N ARG A 74 -2.53 24.44 10.23
CA ARG A 74 -1.90 25.77 10.12
C ARG A 74 -1.77 26.33 11.52
N ALA A 75 -0.54 26.50 11.99
CA ALA A 75 -0.25 27.20 13.24
C ALA A 75 -0.52 28.71 13.03
N ARG A 76 -1.33 29.33 13.90
CA ARG A 76 -1.58 30.77 13.90
C ARG A 76 -0.99 31.37 15.17
N LEU A 77 -0.22 32.45 15.04
CA LEU A 77 0.25 33.26 16.17
C LEU A 77 -0.95 34.02 16.74
N THR A 78 -1.24 33.84 18.03
CA THR A 78 -2.24 34.64 18.75
C THR A 78 -1.57 35.93 19.25
N GLU A 79 -2.32 37.03 19.43
CA GLU A 79 -1.78 38.34 19.87
C GLU A 79 -1.01 38.29 21.21
N ASP A 80 -1.27 37.29 22.06
CA ASP A 80 -0.56 37.04 23.32
C ASP A 80 0.78 36.29 23.16
N GLY A 81 1.27 36.07 21.93
CA GLY A 81 2.49 35.33 21.65
C GLY A 81 2.40 33.81 21.83
N ALA A 82 1.25 33.29 22.28
CA ALA A 82 1.01 31.85 22.41
C ALA A 82 0.58 31.23 21.08
N TRP A 83 1.21 30.12 20.69
CA TRP A 83 0.77 29.31 19.54
C TRP A 83 -0.51 28.54 19.89
N ARG A 84 -1.65 28.89 19.29
CA ARG A 84 -2.89 28.10 19.40
C ARG A 84 -3.16 27.35 18.11
N TYR A 85 -3.17 26.03 18.23
CA TYR A 85 -3.57 25.13 17.15
C TYR A 85 -5.10 25.03 17.11
N THR A 86 -5.74 25.63 16.11
CA THR A 86 -7.18 25.48 15.86
C THR A 86 -7.38 24.84 14.48
N PRO A 87 -7.66 23.53 14.40
CA PRO A 87 -7.95 22.88 13.13
C PRO A 87 -9.27 23.43 12.56
N SER A 88 -9.30 23.79 11.27
CA SER A 88 -10.52 24.28 10.62
C SER A 88 -11.51 23.12 10.39
N THR A 89 -12.65 23.13 11.05
CA THR A 89 -13.69 22.08 10.94
C THR A 89 -14.31 22.03 9.54
N ASN A 90 -14.53 23.19 8.91
CA ASN A 90 -15.12 23.30 7.57
C ASN A 90 -14.37 22.50 6.49
N LEU A 91 -13.03 22.52 6.47
CA LEU A 91 -12.26 21.75 5.49
C LEU A 91 -12.27 20.24 5.79
N SER A 92 -12.34 19.87 7.07
CA SER A 92 -12.47 18.48 7.49
C SER A 92 -13.83 17.91 7.08
N GLU A 93 -14.90 18.66 7.31
CA GLU A 93 -16.25 18.31 6.85
C GLU A 93 -16.30 18.21 5.34
N ILE A 94 -15.66 19.16 4.63
CA ILE A 94 -15.65 19.15 3.18
C ILE A 94 -14.94 17.91 2.61
N SER A 95 -13.82 17.54 3.21
CA SER A 95 -13.07 16.34 2.84
C SER A 95 -13.84 15.05 3.13
N ASP A 96 -14.64 14.99 4.20
CA ASP A 96 -15.40 13.80 4.57
C ASP A 96 -16.55 13.54 3.58
N TRP A 97 -17.29 14.58 3.17
CA TRP A 97 -18.33 14.41 2.15
C TRP A 97 -17.76 14.12 0.76
N LEU A 98 -16.64 14.77 0.38
CA LEU A 98 -15.97 14.50 -0.88
C LEU A 98 -15.45 13.06 -0.93
N THR A 99 -14.87 12.57 0.16
CA THR A 99 -14.40 11.17 0.24
C THR A 99 -15.57 10.20 0.13
N LYS A 100 -16.69 10.46 0.80
CA LYS A 100 -17.90 9.63 0.69
C LYS A 100 -18.47 9.61 -0.73
N LEU A 101 -18.51 10.76 -1.41
CA LEU A 101 -18.95 10.83 -2.81
C LEU A 101 -17.99 10.09 -3.75
N LEU A 102 -16.67 10.24 -3.57
CA LEU A 102 -15.67 9.52 -4.37
C LEU A 102 -15.74 8.00 -4.13
N LEU A 103 -15.92 7.57 -2.88
CA LEU A 103 -16.13 6.15 -2.56
C LEU A 103 -17.45 5.63 -3.15
N GLY A 104 -18.53 6.40 -3.08
CA GLY A 104 -19.83 6.03 -3.66
C GLY A 104 -19.78 5.94 -5.19
N ALA A 105 -19.21 6.95 -5.85
CA ALA A 105 -19.00 6.95 -7.29
C ALA A 105 -18.06 5.82 -7.73
N GLY A 106 -17.00 5.55 -6.95
CA GLY A 106 -16.09 4.43 -7.15
C GLY A 106 -16.80 3.07 -7.05
N LEU A 107 -17.68 2.90 -6.05
CA LEU A 107 -18.45 1.66 -5.86
C LEU A 107 -19.43 1.42 -7.03
N VAL A 108 -20.10 2.47 -7.51
CA VAL A 108 -20.93 2.37 -8.73
C VAL A 108 -20.06 2.08 -9.95
N GLY A 109 -18.90 2.73 -10.08
CA GLY A 109 -17.92 2.47 -11.14
C GLY A 109 -17.49 1.01 -11.18
N LEU A 110 -17.22 0.41 -10.03
CA LEU A 110 -16.86 -1.00 -9.86
C LEU A 110 -17.92 -1.95 -10.45
N THR A 111 -19.22 -1.62 -10.35
CA THR A 111 -20.28 -2.44 -10.97
C THR A 111 -20.19 -2.51 -12.50
N ARG A 112 -19.50 -1.55 -13.13
CA ARG A 112 -19.31 -1.48 -14.59
C ARG A 112 -17.92 -1.94 -15.03
N MET A 113 -17.04 -2.34 -14.11
CA MET A 113 -15.65 -2.71 -14.43
C MET A 113 -15.49 -4.13 -15.00
N GLY A 114 -16.52 -4.97 -14.95
CA GLY A 114 -16.45 -6.36 -15.43
C GLY A 114 -15.97 -6.49 -16.90
N PRO A 115 -16.67 -5.89 -17.88
CA PRO A 115 -16.28 -5.99 -19.29
C PRO A 115 -14.87 -5.47 -19.64
N PRO A 116 -14.44 -4.26 -19.21
CA PRO A 116 -13.10 -3.77 -19.52
C PRO A 116 -12.01 -4.59 -18.80
N LEU A 117 -12.26 -5.06 -17.57
CA LEU A 117 -11.35 -5.97 -16.89
C LEU A 117 -11.22 -7.29 -17.64
N GLY A 118 -12.34 -7.87 -18.09
CA GLY A 118 -12.33 -9.08 -18.92
C GLY A 118 -11.51 -8.91 -20.21
N ALA A 119 -11.63 -7.77 -20.89
CA ALA A 119 -10.85 -7.46 -22.08
C ALA A 119 -9.33 -7.33 -21.79
N LEU A 120 -8.98 -6.72 -20.65
CA LEU A 120 -7.59 -6.63 -20.21
C LEU A 120 -7.02 -8.02 -19.88
N LEU A 121 -7.75 -8.85 -19.14
CA LEU A 121 -7.32 -10.20 -18.80
C LEU A 121 -7.19 -11.08 -20.03
N ALA A 122 -8.10 -10.96 -21.00
CA ALA A 122 -7.99 -11.66 -22.28
C ALA A 122 -6.76 -11.19 -23.07
N SER A 123 -6.44 -9.90 -23.05
CA SER A 123 -5.25 -9.35 -23.73
C SER A 123 -3.95 -9.86 -23.12
N ILE A 124 -3.87 -9.93 -21.79
CA ILE A 124 -2.73 -10.52 -21.08
C ILE A 124 -2.66 -12.02 -21.37
N GLY A 125 -3.80 -12.72 -21.32
CA GLY A 125 -3.88 -14.14 -21.62
C GLY A 125 -3.35 -14.48 -23.01
N LYS A 126 -3.65 -13.65 -24.03
CA LYS A 126 -3.07 -13.80 -25.38
C LYS A 126 -1.54 -13.73 -25.37
N GLY A 127 -0.96 -12.84 -24.58
CA GLY A 127 0.50 -12.75 -24.42
C GLY A 127 1.12 -13.94 -23.66
N LEU A 128 0.36 -14.61 -22.80
CA LEU A 128 0.81 -15.77 -22.03
C LEU A 128 0.86 -17.08 -22.84
N GLU A 129 0.28 -17.11 -24.04
CA GLU A 129 0.27 -18.29 -24.91
C GLU A 129 0.56 -18.00 -26.40
N ASP A 130 1.01 -16.78 -26.73
CA ASP A 130 1.26 -16.29 -28.11
C ASP A 130 0.02 -16.41 -29.02
N ALA A 131 -1.18 -16.25 -28.46
CA ALA A 131 -2.42 -16.37 -29.24
C ALA A 131 -2.57 -15.21 -30.24
N PRO A 132 -3.07 -15.47 -31.46
CA PRO A 132 -3.22 -14.44 -32.48
C PRO A 132 -4.20 -13.34 -32.03
N PRO A 133 -4.04 -12.09 -32.53
CA PRO A 133 -4.85 -10.96 -32.08
C PRO A 133 -6.37 -11.17 -32.22
N SER A 134 -6.81 -11.88 -33.26
CA SER A 134 -8.21 -12.24 -33.52
C SER A 134 -8.61 -13.62 -32.97
N GLY A 135 -7.68 -14.35 -32.35
CA GLY A 135 -7.91 -15.69 -31.81
C GLY A 135 -8.61 -15.69 -30.46
N ASN A 136 -9.28 -16.81 -30.17
CA ASN A 136 -9.76 -17.10 -28.82
C ASN A 136 -8.58 -17.44 -27.92
N VAL A 137 -8.58 -16.90 -26.70
CA VAL A 137 -7.62 -17.20 -25.66
C VAL A 137 -8.08 -18.41 -24.85
N SER A 138 -7.16 -19.28 -24.43
CA SER A 138 -7.48 -20.38 -23.53
C SER A 138 -8.07 -19.85 -22.22
N TRP A 139 -9.04 -20.60 -21.67
CA TRP A 139 -9.59 -20.30 -20.35
C TRP A 139 -8.49 -20.28 -19.29
N SER A 140 -7.53 -21.20 -19.38
CA SER A 140 -6.40 -21.29 -18.44
C SER A 140 -5.53 -20.03 -18.45
N ALA A 141 -5.25 -19.46 -19.62
CA ALA A 141 -4.46 -18.24 -19.77
C ALA A 141 -5.20 -17.01 -19.23
N THR A 142 -6.51 -16.93 -19.45
CA THR A 142 -7.35 -15.85 -18.91
C THR A 142 -7.43 -15.90 -17.38
N VAL A 143 -7.61 -17.11 -16.82
CA VAL A 143 -7.61 -17.31 -15.36
C VAL A 143 -6.24 -16.98 -14.78
N MET A 144 -5.15 -17.44 -15.41
CA MET A 144 -3.80 -17.13 -14.98
C MET A 144 -3.54 -15.61 -14.97
N ALA A 145 -3.92 -14.90 -16.04
CA ALA A 145 -3.85 -13.45 -16.09
C ALA A 145 -4.61 -12.79 -14.92
N GLY A 146 -5.83 -13.27 -14.63
CA GLY A 146 -6.63 -12.80 -13.50
C GLY A 146 -5.95 -13.03 -12.15
N CYS A 147 -5.38 -14.22 -11.95
CA CYS A 147 -4.63 -14.55 -10.74
C CYS A 147 -3.39 -13.68 -10.58
N ILE A 148 -2.61 -13.44 -11.63
CA ILE A 148 -1.42 -12.58 -11.57
C ILE A 148 -1.85 -11.15 -11.23
N VAL A 149 -2.78 -10.57 -12.00
CA VAL A 149 -3.22 -9.18 -11.77
C VAL A 149 -3.80 -9.02 -10.38
N GLY A 150 -4.71 -9.91 -9.96
CA GLY A 150 -5.36 -9.85 -8.66
C GLY A 150 -4.38 -10.06 -7.51
N ALA A 151 -3.63 -11.16 -7.51
CA ALA A 151 -2.76 -11.52 -6.40
C ALA A 151 -1.64 -10.50 -6.19
N TYR A 152 -0.95 -10.08 -7.26
CA TYR A 152 0.15 -9.12 -7.13
C TYR A 152 -0.33 -7.71 -6.82
N THR A 153 -1.52 -7.31 -7.27
CA THR A 153 -2.11 -6.04 -6.83
C THR A 153 -2.39 -6.06 -5.33
N VAL A 154 -3.01 -7.13 -4.82
CA VAL A 154 -3.30 -7.27 -3.38
C VAL A 154 -2.01 -7.32 -2.55
N LEU A 155 -1.02 -8.10 -2.98
CA LEU A 155 0.28 -8.18 -2.32
C LEU A 155 1.02 -6.83 -2.39
N GLY A 156 0.88 -6.09 -3.48
CA GLY A 156 1.42 -4.74 -3.63
C GLY A 156 0.77 -3.79 -2.63
N VAL A 157 -0.57 -3.74 -2.57
CA VAL A 157 -1.31 -2.90 -1.61
C VAL A 157 -0.89 -3.21 -0.18
N LEU A 158 -0.85 -4.49 0.16
CA LEU A 158 -0.51 -4.90 1.51
C LEU A 158 0.97 -4.61 1.83
N GLY A 159 1.88 -4.87 0.89
CA GLY A 159 3.30 -4.55 1.04
C GLY A 159 3.57 -3.05 1.19
N GLY A 160 3.01 -2.23 0.31
CA GLY A 160 3.11 -0.77 0.37
C GLY A 160 2.51 -0.21 1.66
N TYR A 161 1.34 -0.70 2.08
CA TYR A 161 0.69 -0.31 3.33
C TYR A 161 1.56 -0.63 4.55
N LEU A 162 2.06 -1.86 4.65
CA LEU A 162 2.89 -2.28 5.78
C LEU A 162 4.19 -1.50 5.84
N VAL A 163 4.88 -1.33 4.71
CA VAL A 163 6.15 -0.59 4.66
C VAL A 163 5.94 0.86 5.11
N THR A 164 4.94 1.55 4.54
CA THR A 164 4.66 2.94 4.91
C THR A 164 4.28 3.06 6.38
N THR A 165 3.35 2.22 6.84
CA THR A 165 2.87 2.27 8.22
C THR A 165 4.00 2.02 9.24
N LEU A 166 4.82 0.99 9.02
CA LEU A 166 5.95 0.66 9.91
C LEU A 166 7.03 1.74 9.88
N TRP A 167 7.34 2.28 8.69
CA TRP A 167 8.30 3.36 8.54
C TRP A 167 7.85 4.62 9.28
N TYR A 168 6.57 5.02 9.15
CA TYR A 168 6.02 6.17 9.87
C TYR A 168 6.06 5.99 11.40
N PHE A 169 5.70 4.81 11.91
CA PHE A 169 5.76 4.55 13.35
C PHE A 169 7.19 4.57 13.89
N ALA A 170 8.14 4.00 13.15
CA ALA A 170 9.55 4.03 13.52
C ALA A 170 10.11 5.46 13.52
N ALA A 171 9.79 6.25 12.49
CA ALA A 171 10.21 7.65 12.38
C ALA A 171 9.65 8.50 13.52
N LEU A 172 8.36 8.34 13.86
CA LEU A 172 7.74 9.08 14.95
C LEU A 172 8.38 8.74 16.31
N LYS A 173 8.65 7.45 16.56
CA LYS A 173 9.28 7.02 17.82
C LYS A 173 10.67 7.63 18.01
N ALA A 174 11.47 7.69 16.96
CA ALA A 174 12.80 8.30 17.00
C ALA A 174 12.74 9.79 17.41
N HIS A 175 11.81 10.55 16.83
CA HIS A 175 11.64 11.96 17.19
C HIS A 175 11.10 12.17 18.61
N MET A 176 10.25 11.28 19.13
CA MET A 176 9.82 11.36 20.53
C MET A 176 10.98 11.10 21.51
N GLU A 177 11.84 10.12 21.20
CA GLU A 177 13.03 9.81 22.03
C GLU A 177 14.04 10.97 22.02
N GLU A 178 14.24 11.62 20.88
CA GLU A 178 15.05 12.85 20.76
C GLU A 178 14.47 14.01 21.60
N ALA A 179 13.14 14.18 21.59
CA ALA A 179 12.49 15.23 22.37
C ALA A 179 12.56 14.98 23.88
N GLU A 180 12.36 13.73 24.33
CA GLU A 180 12.48 13.35 25.75
C GLU A 180 13.91 13.49 26.27
N SER A 181 14.91 13.05 25.49
CA SER A 181 16.32 13.20 25.87
C SER A 181 16.77 14.66 25.92
N GLY A 182 16.29 15.49 24.98
CA GLY A 182 16.49 16.94 25.04
C GLY A 182 15.85 17.56 26.30
N ALA A 183 14.61 17.22 26.62
CA ALA A 183 13.94 17.71 27.82
C ALA A 183 14.65 17.30 29.12
N ALA A 184 15.20 16.08 29.19
CA ALA A 184 15.97 15.61 30.34
C ALA A 184 17.31 16.36 30.50
N GLN A 185 17.92 16.83 29.40
CA GLN A 185 19.17 17.57 29.43
C GLN A 185 19.00 19.03 29.88
N PHE A 186 17.84 19.66 29.62
CA PHE A 186 17.52 21.02 30.05
C PHE A 186 16.69 21.12 31.35
N GLY A 187 16.10 20.01 31.81
CA GLY A 187 15.27 19.92 33.02
C GLY A 187 16.03 19.57 34.31
N GLY A 188 17.34 19.84 34.38
CA GLY A 188 18.12 19.72 35.61
C GLY A 188 17.58 20.64 36.74
N PRO A 189 17.93 20.40 38.01
CA PRO A 189 17.25 20.92 39.22
C PRO A 189 17.21 22.46 39.41
N GLU A 190 17.63 23.25 38.43
CA GLU A 190 17.78 24.71 38.52
C GLU A 190 16.44 25.47 38.47
N ILE A 191 15.36 24.85 37.99
CA ILE A 191 14.03 25.50 37.93
C ILE A 191 13.27 25.48 39.27
N ALA A 192 13.82 24.83 40.30
CA ALA A 192 13.25 24.83 41.66
C ALA A 192 13.65 26.05 42.51
N GLN A 193 14.48 26.96 42.01
CA GLN A 193 15.02 28.11 42.76
C GLN A 193 14.44 29.47 42.36
N VAL A 194 13.54 29.55 41.36
CA VAL A 194 12.98 30.85 40.90
C VAL A 194 11.57 31.13 41.46
N THR A 195 11.06 30.26 42.33
CA THR A 195 9.76 30.45 42.99
C THR A 195 9.90 30.42 44.52
N THR A 196 10.61 31.41 45.05
CA THR A 196 10.51 31.84 46.46
C THR A 196 10.55 33.34 46.54
#